data_AF-G1Q069-F1
#
_entry.id   AF-G1Q069-F1
#
_cell.length_a   1.000
_cell.length_b   1.000
_cell.length_c   1.000
_cell.angle_alpha   90.00
_cell.angle_beta   90.00
_cell.angle_gamma   90.00
#
_symmetry.space_group_name_H-M   'P 1'
#
loop_
_entity.id
_entity.type
_entity.pdbx_description
1 polymer ?
#
loop_
_entity_poly.entity_id
_entity_poly.type
_entity_poly.pdbx_seq_one_letter_code
_entity_poly.pdbx_strand_id
1 'polypeptide(L)'
;QALTVKAEGIDALPADQTDVDICVIERSPNGTSRRAPATRLDAHFEPPNIEALRQRLCVTLSMAGTEDSLSRQQIQQLLQNPPVADPVLWEQAKVDNPDFGKFVPEPVVSFKELRRRPKGQDQMTKQHQPRLDIRAEDTGELQKNQTTAVAKIAQHKRKLMGLSCQTSQALGTQEVQSRSGYAVHADEEPLSVQLDTVQCELDAPTQAKDRLREAMFQIRMQNHFEHQYIDAELLQEIMQHLE
;
A
#
# COMPACT_ATOMS: atom_id res chain seq x y z
N GLN A 1 -4.40 27.50 2.80
CA GLN A 1 -3.35 26.51 2.50
C GLN A 1 -2.90 25.94 3.83
N ALA A 2 -2.91 24.62 4.00
CA ALA A 2 -2.47 24.00 5.24
C ALA A 2 -1.03 23.48 5.08
N LEU A 3 -0.21 23.69 6.10
CA LEU A 3 1.18 23.22 6.14
C LEU A 3 1.29 22.14 7.22
N THR A 4 2.01 21.07 6.92
CA THR A 4 2.33 20.02 7.90
C THR A 4 3.81 19.73 7.84
N VAL A 5 4.50 19.89 8.97
CA VAL A 5 5.91 19.51 9.11
C VAL A 5 5.97 18.02 9.46
N LYS A 6 6.84 17.28 8.80
CA LYS A 6 7.12 15.87 9.10
C LYS A 6 8.62 15.72 9.35
N ALA A 7 8.97 15.02 10.42
CA ALA A 7 10.33 14.52 10.60
C ALA A 7 10.49 13.24 9.78
N GLU A 8 11.48 13.21 8.89
CA GLU A 8 11.78 12.07 8.02
C GLU A 8 12.92 11.22 8.58
N GLY A 9 13.85 11.84 9.30
CA GLY A 9 15.03 11.22 9.91
C GLY A 9 15.41 11.92 11.20
N ILE A 10 15.89 11.16 12.18
CA ILE A 10 16.48 11.68 13.42
C ILE A 10 17.69 10.82 13.72
N ASP A 11 18.88 11.42 13.62
CA ASP A 11 20.15 10.74 13.80
C ASP A 11 20.93 11.33 14.95
N ALA A 12 21.24 10.52 15.96
CA ALA A 12 22.09 10.93 17.05
C ALA A 12 23.54 11.08 16.55
N LEU A 13 24.12 12.27 16.77
CA LEU A 13 25.51 12.59 16.45
C LEU A 13 26.36 12.60 17.74
N PRO A 14 27.70 12.44 17.64
CA PRO A 14 28.58 12.59 18.79
C PRO A 14 28.48 13.98 19.46
N ALA A 15 28.84 14.05 20.74
CA ALA A 15 28.88 15.30 21.52
C ALA A 15 27.50 15.97 21.73
N ASP A 16 26.49 15.18 22.10
CA ASP A 16 25.12 15.62 22.43
C ASP A 16 24.43 16.40 21.29
N GLN A 17 24.77 16.06 20.05
CA GLN A 17 24.16 16.62 18.84
C GLN A 17 23.16 15.64 18.23
N THR A 18 22.19 16.17 17.50
CA THR A 18 21.19 15.37 16.79
C THR A 18 20.92 16.03 15.46
N ASP A 19 20.99 15.23 14.40
CA ASP A 19 20.55 15.63 13.07
C ASP A 19 19.07 15.31 12.91
N VAL A 20 18.30 16.24 12.34
CA VAL A 20 16.86 16.10 12.18
C VAL A 20 16.47 16.50 10.76
N ASP A 21 16.17 15.50 9.95
CA ASP A 21 15.66 15.70 8.60
C ASP A 21 14.17 16.01 8.65
N ILE A 22 13.78 17.15 8.11
CA ILE A 22 12.37 17.57 8.04
C ILE A 22 11.93 17.81 6.60
N CYS A 23 10.67 17.48 6.32
CA CYS A 23 9.99 17.95 5.13
C CYS A 23 8.72 18.72 5.52
N VAL A 24 8.28 19.61 4.63
CA VAL A 24 7.02 20.33 4.78
C VAL A 24 6.08 19.90 3.66
N ILE A 25 4.88 19.46 4.02
CA ILE A 25 3.81 19.13 3.08
C ILE A 25 2.86 20.32 2.98
N GLU A 26 2.72 20.86 1.77
CA GLU A 26 1.75 21.90 1.42
C GLU A 26 0.47 21.25 0.91
N ARG A 27 -0.66 21.54 1.57
CA ARG A 27 -1.99 21.13 1.12
C ARG A 27 -2.75 22.29 0.49
N SER A 28 -3.03 22.13 -0.79
CA SER A 28 -3.81 23.06 -1.61
C SER A 28 -5.30 22.98 -1.27
N PRO A 29 -6.09 24.05 -1.52
CA PRO A 29 -7.53 24.08 -1.23
C PRO A 29 -8.35 23.01 -1.97
N ASN A 30 -7.85 22.54 -3.11
CA ASN A 30 -8.42 21.43 -3.89
C ASN A 30 -8.16 20.04 -3.27
N GLY A 31 -7.51 19.98 -2.09
CA GLY A 31 -7.21 18.75 -1.38
C GLY A 31 -5.89 18.09 -1.78
N THR A 32 -5.22 18.54 -2.83
CA THR A 32 -3.92 18.00 -3.27
C THR A 32 -2.80 18.39 -2.30
N SER A 33 -1.95 17.42 -1.95
CA SER A 33 -0.78 17.63 -1.09
C SER A 33 0.51 17.47 -1.91
N ARG A 34 1.50 18.34 -1.68
CA ARG A 34 2.85 18.23 -2.26
C ARG A 34 3.92 18.57 -1.25
N ARG A 35 5.13 18.02 -1.39
CA ARG A 35 6.29 18.42 -0.59
C ARG A 35 6.78 19.80 -1.06
N ALA A 36 7.09 20.69 -0.11
CA ALA A 36 7.71 21.97 -0.38
C ALA A 36 9.18 21.78 -0.81
N PRO A 37 9.68 22.54 -1.79
CA PRO A 37 11.10 22.46 -2.19
C PRO A 37 12.04 22.83 -1.04
N ALA A 38 13.09 22.02 -0.81
CA ALA A 38 14.04 22.23 0.29
C ALA A 38 14.77 23.58 0.19
N THR A 39 15.17 24.00 -1.02
CA THR A 39 15.80 25.31 -1.26
C THR A 39 14.91 26.49 -0.87
N ARG A 40 13.59 26.35 -1.06
CA ARG A 40 12.63 27.38 -0.66
C ARG A 40 12.45 27.41 0.86
N LEU A 41 12.52 26.26 1.52
CA LEU A 41 12.45 26.18 2.99
C LEU A 41 13.71 26.76 3.64
N ASP A 42 14.89 26.43 3.09
CA ASP A 42 16.18 26.93 3.59
C ASP A 42 16.30 28.45 3.50
N ALA A 43 15.92 29.02 2.34
CA ALA A 43 15.83 30.47 2.17
C ALA A 43 14.81 31.13 3.12
N HIS A 44 13.81 30.38 3.61
CA HIS A 44 12.86 30.86 4.61
C HIS A 44 13.42 30.77 6.04
N PHE A 45 14.46 29.98 6.28
CA PHE A 45 15.14 29.85 7.58
C PHE A 45 16.32 30.82 7.78
N GLU A 46 16.78 31.49 6.72
CA GLU A 46 17.83 32.52 6.77
C GLU A 46 17.45 33.89 7.38
N PRO A 47 16.21 34.41 7.21
CA PRO A 47 15.86 35.75 7.70
C PRO A 47 16.08 35.92 9.22
N PRO A 48 16.51 37.13 9.68
CA PRO A 48 16.93 37.36 11.06
C PRO A 48 15.82 37.18 12.11
N ASN A 49 14.55 37.30 11.71
CA ASN A 49 13.40 37.02 12.56
C ASN A 49 13.20 35.53 12.85
N ILE A 50 13.74 34.64 12.00
CA ILE A 50 13.70 33.19 12.17
C ILE A 50 14.98 32.69 12.87
N GLU A 51 16.11 33.37 12.67
CA GLU A 51 17.38 33.07 13.35
C GLU A 51 17.25 33.09 14.88
N ALA A 52 16.53 34.06 15.45
CA ALA A 52 16.27 34.11 16.89
C ALA A 52 15.45 32.91 17.38
N LEU A 53 14.56 32.36 16.55
CA LEU A 53 13.80 31.15 16.88
C LEU A 53 14.67 29.89 16.80
N ARG A 54 15.56 29.81 15.80
CA ARG A 54 16.53 28.73 15.63
C ARG A 54 17.46 28.60 16.84
N GLN A 55 17.97 29.73 17.33
CA GLN A 55 18.80 29.77 18.54
C GLN A 55 18.05 29.30 19.79
N ARG A 56 16.77 29.68 19.94
CA ARG A 56 15.91 29.19 21.04
C ARG A 56 15.61 27.70 20.97
N LEU A 57 15.61 27.13 19.78
CA LEU A 57 15.42 25.70 19.53
C LEU A 57 16.76 24.94 19.49
N CYS A 58 17.88 25.59 19.82
CA CYS A 58 19.22 25.02 19.78
C CYS A 58 19.65 24.49 18.40
N VAL A 59 19.09 25.04 17.31
CA VAL A 59 19.50 24.69 15.94
C VAL A 59 20.84 25.35 15.65
N THR A 60 21.91 24.56 15.64
CA THR A 60 23.29 25.00 15.38
C THR A 60 23.62 25.12 13.90
N LEU A 61 23.03 24.26 13.07
CA LEU A 61 23.18 24.25 11.62
C LEU A 61 21.83 23.93 10.99
N SER A 62 21.48 24.64 9.91
CA SER A 62 20.36 24.29 9.03
C SER A 62 20.88 24.41 7.62
N MET A 63 20.56 23.41 6.81
CA MET A 63 20.88 23.38 5.39
C MET A 63 19.65 22.83 4.68
N ALA A 64 19.42 23.27 3.44
CA ALA A 64 18.49 22.59 2.56
C ALA A 64 18.92 21.11 2.48
N GLY A 65 18.07 20.20 2.94
CA GLY A 65 18.25 18.77 2.70
C GLY A 65 18.30 18.58 1.19
N THR A 66 19.49 18.37 0.64
CA THR A 66 19.62 17.93 -0.73
C THR A 66 19.22 16.47 -0.72
N GLU A 67 18.09 16.13 -1.34
CA GLU A 67 17.91 14.77 -1.85
C GLU A 67 19.05 14.39 -2.84
N ASP A 68 19.84 15.37 -3.27
CA ASP A 68 21.10 15.14 -3.96
C ASP A 68 22.15 14.77 -2.88
N SER A 69 22.71 13.56 -2.90
CA SER A 69 23.93 13.31 -3.67
C SER A 69 24.76 14.57 -3.89
N LEU A 70 26.08 14.52 -3.68
CA LEU A 70 27.01 15.52 -4.21
C LEU A 70 26.48 16.09 -5.54
N SER A 71 26.41 17.41 -5.71
CA SER A 71 25.85 17.99 -6.94
C SER A 71 26.54 17.38 -8.15
N ARG A 72 25.89 17.33 -9.32
CA ARG A 72 26.51 16.74 -10.52
C ARG A 72 27.91 17.30 -10.80
N GLN A 73 28.12 18.58 -10.49
CA GLN A 73 29.41 19.26 -10.58
C GLN A 73 30.40 18.77 -9.51
N GLN A 74 29.98 18.60 -8.26
CA GLN A 74 30.80 18.05 -7.18
C GLN A 74 31.17 16.58 -7.42
N ILE A 75 30.24 15.76 -7.93
CA ILE A 75 30.53 14.37 -8.34
C ILE A 75 31.56 14.38 -9.46
N GLN A 76 31.37 15.20 -10.49
CA GLN A 76 32.36 15.32 -11.57
C GLN A 76 33.73 15.76 -11.06
N GLN A 77 33.79 16.72 -10.13
CA GLN A 77 35.04 17.15 -9.50
C GLN A 77 35.72 16.04 -8.69
N LEU A 78 34.95 15.28 -7.90
CA LEU A 78 35.47 14.15 -7.13
C LEU A 78 35.97 13.01 -8.03
N LEU A 79 35.26 12.74 -9.13
CA LEU A 79 35.66 11.73 -10.11
C LEU A 79 36.92 12.13 -10.88
N GLN A 80 37.16 13.43 -11.08
CA GLN A 80 38.35 13.96 -11.75
C GLN A 80 39.57 14.04 -10.82
N ASN A 81 39.38 14.40 -9.56
CA ASN A 81 40.46 14.55 -8.58
C ASN A 81 40.19 13.66 -7.35
N PRO A 82 40.66 12.40 -7.35
CA PRO A 82 40.54 11.54 -6.19
C PRO A 82 41.35 12.08 -5.00
N PRO A 83 40.80 12.10 -3.77
CA PRO A 83 41.47 12.68 -2.62
C PRO A 83 42.69 11.87 -2.16
N VAL A 84 42.64 10.54 -2.19
CA VAL A 84 43.74 9.64 -1.77
C VAL A 84 43.60 8.27 -2.46
N ALA A 85 43.94 8.18 -3.75
CA ALA A 85 43.91 6.90 -4.48
C ALA A 85 45.00 6.82 -5.56
N ASP A 86 45.49 5.62 -5.82
CA ASP A 86 46.30 5.35 -7.01
C ASP A 86 45.46 5.64 -8.28
N PRO A 87 45.98 6.38 -9.27
CA PRO A 87 45.21 6.77 -10.45
C PRO A 87 44.68 5.60 -11.28
N VAL A 88 45.44 4.51 -11.38
CA VAL A 88 45.03 3.33 -12.16
C VAL A 88 43.90 2.61 -11.43
N LEU A 89 44.05 2.41 -10.12
CA LEU A 89 43.02 1.77 -9.30
C LEU A 89 41.72 2.61 -9.24
N TRP A 90 41.84 3.95 -9.27
CA TRP A 90 40.69 4.85 -9.27
C TRP A 90 39.88 4.76 -10.57
N GLU A 91 40.54 4.77 -11.73
CA GLU A 91 39.86 4.59 -13.01
C GLU A 91 39.19 3.22 -13.11
N GLN A 92 39.84 2.17 -12.60
CA GLN A 92 39.24 0.84 -12.53
C GLN A 92 37.99 0.83 -11.62
N ALA A 93 38.06 1.43 -10.43
CA ALA A 93 36.93 1.50 -9.51
C ALA A 93 35.73 2.29 -10.08
N LYS A 94 35.99 3.27 -10.96
CA LYS A 94 34.93 3.96 -11.72
C LYS A 94 34.25 2.99 -12.67
N VAL A 95 35.02 2.24 -13.47
CA VAL A 95 34.47 1.25 -14.42
C VAL A 95 33.70 0.15 -13.71
N ASP A 96 34.19 -0.32 -12.56
CA ASP A 96 33.59 -1.40 -11.77
C ASP A 96 32.39 -0.96 -10.92
N ASN A 97 31.99 0.30 -11.00
CA ASN A 97 30.84 0.81 -10.26
C ASN A 97 29.53 0.16 -10.77
N PRO A 98 28.78 -0.55 -9.91
CA PRO A 98 27.56 -1.25 -10.34
C PRO A 98 26.39 -0.32 -10.70
N ASP A 99 26.36 0.91 -10.19
CA ASP A 99 25.32 1.90 -10.51
C ASP A 99 25.87 3.33 -10.43
N PHE A 100 26.21 3.90 -11.59
CA PHE A 100 26.74 5.26 -11.74
C PHE A 100 25.75 6.38 -11.33
N GLY A 101 24.46 6.07 -11.26
CA GLY A 101 23.45 7.04 -10.84
C GLY A 101 23.31 7.15 -9.33
N LYS A 102 23.73 6.12 -8.58
CA LYS A 102 23.54 6.04 -7.13
C LYS A 102 24.83 5.98 -6.33
N PHE A 103 25.92 5.50 -6.92
CA PHE A 103 27.17 5.27 -6.22
C PHE A 103 28.32 6.03 -6.88
N VAL A 104 29.28 6.41 -6.05
CA VAL A 104 30.58 6.97 -6.45
C VAL A 104 31.65 6.15 -5.75
N PRO A 105 32.78 5.82 -6.41
CA PRO A 105 33.88 5.14 -5.75
C PRO A 105 34.38 5.92 -4.53
N GLU A 106 34.57 5.24 -3.40
CA GLU A 106 35.11 5.83 -2.17
C GLU A 106 36.39 5.06 -1.80
N PRO A 107 37.58 5.73 -1.79
CA PRO A 107 38.83 5.09 -1.40
C PRO A 107 38.79 4.61 0.05
N VAL A 108 39.30 3.40 0.31
CA VAL A 108 39.52 2.89 1.67
C VAL A 108 41.02 2.79 1.89
N VAL A 109 41.58 3.72 2.66
CA VAL A 109 43.02 3.91 2.82
C VAL A 109 43.54 3.38 4.16
N SER A 110 42.68 2.85 5.04
CA SER A 110 43.13 2.24 6.30
C SER A 110 42.18 1.20 6.90
N PHE A 111 42.72 0.33 7.78
CA PHE A 111 41.91 -0.57 8.62
C PHE A 111 40.91 0.17 9.51
N LYS A 112 41.20 1.42 9.89
CA LYS A 112 40.26 2.24 10.66
C LYS A 112 39.00 2.54 9.86
N GLU A 113 39.13 2.86 8.58
CA GLU A 113 38.00 3.07 7.66
C GLU A 113 37.26 1.78 7.36
N LEU A 114 38.01 0.69 7.15
CA LEU A 114 37.41 -0.63 6.97
C LEU A 114 36.56 -1.04 8.18
N ARG A 115 37.02 -0.75 9.41
CA ARG A 115 36.25 -0.98 10.64
C ARG A 115 35.10 0.01 10.84
N ARG A 116 35.16 1.19 10.22
CA ARG A 116 34.08 2.19 10.26
C ARG A 116 32.86 1.73 9.47
N ARG A 117 33.06 1.08 8.32
CA ARG A 117 31.98 0.66 7.42
C ARG A 117 30.97 -0.30 8.06
N PRO A 118 31.35 -1.42 8.69
CA PRO A 118 30.40 -2.30 9.39
C PRO A 118 29.62 -1.58 10.48
N LYS A 119 30.26 -0.69 11.23
CA LYS A 119 29.56 0.12 12.25
C LYS A 119 28.51 1.05 11.65
N GLY A 120 28.81 1.66 10.49
CA GLY A 120 27.85 2.45 9.73
C GLY A 120 26.68 1.60 9.23
N GLN A 121 26.97 0.40 8.72
CA GLN A 121 25.95 -0.55 8.27
C GLN A 121 25.04 -1.00 9.42
N ASP A 122 25.60 -1.32 10.59
CA ASP A 122 24.83 -1.67 11.78
C ASP A 122 23.93 -0.52 12.22
N GLN A 123 24.43 0.72 12.17
CA GLN A 123 23.64 1.90 12.50
C GLN A 123 22.48 2.11 11.51
N MET A 124 22.77 2.05 10.21
CA MET A 124 21.73 2.17 9.16
C MET A 124 20.68 1.06 9.29
N THR A 125 21.11 -0.18 9.57
CA THR A 125 20.20 -1.31 9.78
C THR A 125 19.28 -1.06 10.98
N LYS A 126 19.83 -0.58 12.10
CA LYS A 126 19.05 -0.21 13.28
C LYS A 126 18.07 0.93 13.03
N GLN A 127 18.42 1.89 12.18
CA GLN A 127 17.52 2.98 11.78
C GLN A 127 16.42 2.52 10.82
N HIS A 128 16.72 1.57 9.94
CA HIS A 128 15.74 1.04 8.99
C HIS A 128 14.73 0.09 9.63
N GLN A 129 15.13 -0.66 10.65
CA GLN A 129 14.24 -1.60 11.36
C GLN A 129 12.91 -0.96 11.84
N PRO A 130 12.91 0.14 12.62
CA PRO A 130 11.65 0.75 13.09
C PRO A 130 10.78 1.26 11.93
N ARG A 131 11.38 1.69 10.81
CA ARG A 131 10.62 2.09 9.61
C ARG A 131 9.91 0.90 8.97
N LEU A 132 10.52 -0.29 9.00
CA LEU A 132 9.88 -1.53 8.55
C LEU A 132 8.79 -1.97 9.52
N ASP A 133 9.03 -1.87 10.83
CA ASP A 133 8.06 -2.23 11.86
C ASP A 133 6.77 -1.40 11.74
N ILE A 134 6.89 -0.08 11.52
CA ILE A 134 5.72 0.80 11.29
C ILE A 134 4.94 0.35 10.04
N ARG A 135 5.62 0.04 8.92
CA ARG A 135 4.92 -0.43 7.72
C ARG A 135 4.25 -1.79 7.92
N ALA A 136 4.88 -2.67 8.68
CA ALA A 136 4.31 -3.97 9.01
C ALA A 136 3.03 -3.80 9.84
N GLU A 137 3.04 -2.91 10.83
CA GLU A 137 1.86 -2.58 11.63
C GLU A 137 0.74 -1.98 10.77
N ASP A 138 1.04 -0.98 9.94
CA ASP A 138 0.07 -0.36 9.02
C ASP A 138 -0.57 -1.41 8.09
N THR A 139 0.25 -2.35 7.59
CA THR A 139 -0.22 -3.45 6.73
C THR A 139 -1.13 -4.40 7.50
N GLY A 140 -0.77 -4.76 8.74
CA GLY A 140 -1.60 -5.59 9.62
C GLY A 140 -2.93 -4.93 9.95
N GLU A 141 -2.93 -3.64 10.26
CA GLU A 141 -4.16 -2.87 10.49
C GLU A 141 -5.04 -2.85 9.24
N LEU A 142 -4.46 -2.60 8.07
CA LEU A 142 -5.18 -2.59 6.81
C LEU A 142 -5.82 -3.96 6.50
N GLN A 143 -5.11 -5.06 6.72
CA GLN A 143 -5.66 -6.42 6.54
C GLN A 143 -6.82 -6.72 7.49
N LYS A 144 -6.72 -6.29 8.76
CA LYS A 144 -7.82 -6.41 9.73
C LYS A 144 -9.05 -5.60 9.30
N ASN A 145 -8.83 -4.38 8.81
CA ASN A 145 -9.89 -3.51 8.31
C ASN A 145 -10.55 -4.10 7.06
N GLN A 146 -9.76 -4.67 6.14
CA GLN A 146 -10.27 -5.38 4.96
C GLN A 146 -11.18 -6.55 5.36
N THR A 147 -10.74 -7.40 6.27
CA THR A 147 -11.51 -8.56 6.75
C THR A 147 -12.87 -8.11 7.32
N THR A 148 -12.86 -7.05 8.13
CA THR A 148 -14.09 -6.47 8.70
C THR A 148 -15.00 -5.89 7.61
N ALA A 149 -14.43 -5.20 6.62
CA ALA A 149 -15.18 -4.64 5.51
C ALA A 149 -15.85 -5.72 4.64
N VAL A 150 -15.15 -6.82 4.35
CA VAL A 150 -15.70 -7.98 3.62
C VAL A 150 -16.90 -8.58 4.36
N ALA A 151 -16.81 -8.74 5.69
CA ALA A 151 -17.92 -9.22 6.50
C ALA A 151 -19.14 -8.26 6.43
N LYS A 152 -18.90 -6.95 6.51
CA LYS A 152 -19.95 -5.92 6.38
C LYS A 152 -20.60 -5.94 4.98
N ILE A 153 -19.80 -6.09 3.92
CA ILE A 153 -20.31 -6.22 2.56
C ILE A 153 -21.23 -7.44 2.45
N ALA A 154 -20.83 -8.59 2.98
CA ALA A 154 -21.66 -9.79 2.99
C ALA A 154 -22.98 -9.57 3.76
N GLN A 155 -22.92 -8.90 4.92
CA GLN A 155 -24.11 -8.53 5.68
C GLN A 155 -25.04 -7.60 4.89
N HIS A 156 -24.51 -6.56 4.26
CA HIS A 156 -25.30 -5.62 3.46
C HIS A 156 -25.93 -6.29 2.23
N LYS A 157 -25.23 -7.22 1.57
CA LYS A 157 -25.81 -8.01 0.48
C LYS A 157 -27.00 -8.86 0.94
N ARG A 158 -26.89 -9.52 2.11
CA ARG A 158 -28.03 -10.27 2.69
C ARG A 158 -29.20 -9.35 3.04
N LYS A 159 -28.93 -8.20 3.65
CA LYS A 159 -29.97 -7.22 4.00
C LYS A 159 -30.67 -6.67 2.75
N LEU A 160 -29.91 -6.38 1.69
CA LEU A 160 -30.45 -5.91 0.41
C LEU A 160 -31.39 -6.95 -0.21
N MET A 161 -30.99 -8.22 -0.24
CA MET A 161 -31.84 -9.31 -0.73
C MET A 161 -33.13 -9.43 0.09
N GLY A 162 -33.04 -9.36 1.42
CA GLY A 162 -34.21 -9.41 2.31
C GLY A 162 -35.16 -8.24 2.08
N LEU A 163 -34.64 -7.01 1.99
CA LEU A 163 -35.44 -5.82 1.71
C LEU A 163 -36.07 -5.87 0.31
N SER A 164 -35.32 -6.31 -0.70
CA SER A 164 -35.84 -6.46 -2.06
C SER A 164 -37.02 -7.44 -2.12
N CYS A 165 -36.93 -8.57 -1.42
CA CYS A 165 -38.04 -9.52 -1.29
C CYS A 165 -39.26 -8.90 -0.59
N GLN A 166 -39.04 -8.21 0.55
CA GLN A 166 -40.11 -7.53 1.28
C GLN A 166 -40.79 -6.43 0.45
N THR A 167 -40.01 -5.62 -0.27
CA THR A 167 -40.54 -4.59 -1.17
C THR A 167 -41.34 -5.21 -2.29
N SER A 168 -40.86 -6.29 -2.92
CA SER A 168 -41.61 -7.00 -3.97
C SER A 168 -42.94 -7.57 -3.46
N GLN A 169 -42.95 -8.12 -2.23
CA GLN A 169 -44.19 -8.61 -1.61
C GLN A 169 -45.17 -7.48 -1.32
N ALA A 170 -44.69 -6.38 -0.71
CA ALA A 170 -45.53 -5.24 -0.39
C ALA A 170 -46.14 -4.61 -1.66
N LEU A 171 -45.34 -4.44 -2.72
CA LEU A 171 -45.82 -3.97 -4.02
C LEU A 171 -46.86 -4.93 -4.61
N GLY A 172 -46.61 -6.24 -4.57
CA GLY A 172 -47.57 -7.25 -5.02
C GLY A 172 -48.91 -7.17 -4.28
N THR A 173 -48.88 -7.05 -2.94
CA THR A 173 -50.09 -6.91 -2.14
C THR A 173 -50.83 -5.59 -2.41
N GLN A 174 -50.09 -4.50 -2.61
CA GLN A 174 -50.65 -3.19 -2.92
C GLN A 174 -51.35 -3.20 -4.28
N GLU A 175 -50.73 -3.83 -5.29
CA GLU A 175 -51.30 -3.92 -6.64
C GLU A 175 -52.61 -4.73 -6.61
N VAL A 176 -52.62 -5.88 -5.92
CA VAL A 176 -53.83 -6.71 -5.76
C VAL A 176 -54.94 -5.93 -5.03
N GLN A 177 -54.61 -5.22 -3.95
CA GLN A 177 -55.59 -4.42 -3.21
C GLN A 177 -56.16 -3.28 -4.07
N SER A 178 -55.31 -2.58 -4.82
CA SER A 178 -55.72 -1.46 -5.68
C SER A 178 -56.57 -1.91 -6.86
N ARG A 179 -56.33 -3.12 -7.38
CA ARG A 179 -57.04 -3.66 -8.56
C ARG A 179 -58.18 -4.61 -8.23
N SER A 180 -58.38 -4.92 -6.95
CA SER A 180 -59.50 -5.74 -6.51
C SER A 180 -60.84 -5.16 -6.98
N GLY A 181 -61.62 -5.96 -7.71
CA GLY A 181 -62.92 -5.56 -8.25
C GLY A 181 -62.89 -4.92 -9.64
N TYR A 182 -61.72 -4.74 -10.25
CA TYR A 182 -61.60 -4.35 -11.66
C TYR A 182 -61.44 -5.58 -12.56
N ALA A 183 -61.76 -5.43 -13.85
CA ALA A 183 -61.49 -6.45 -14.84
C ALA A 183 -59.97 -6.62 -15.07
N VAL A 184 -59.55 -7.85 -15.37
CA VAL A 184 -58.16 -8.19 -15.68
C VAL A 184 -57.65 -7.28 -16.80
N HIS A 185 -56.51 -6.64 -16.56
CA HIS A 185 -55.93 -5.69 -17.53
C HIS A 185 -55.20 -6.42 -18.66
N ALA A 186 -55.11 -5.80 -19.84
CA ALA A 186 -54.44 -6.41 -21.00
C ALA A 186 -52.96 -6.75 -20.74
N ASP A 187 -52.30 -6.03 -19.83
CA ASP A 187 -50.90 -6.26 -19.47
C ASP A 187 -50.70 -7.37 -18.41
N GLU A 188 -51.76 -7.84 -17.75
CA GLU A 188 -51.67 -8.89 -16.71
C GLU A 188 -51.56 -10.29 -17.34
N GLU A 189 -52.26 -10.54 -18.45
CA GLU A 189 -52.21 -11.79 -19.19
C GLU A 189 -50.78 -12.16 -19.67
N PRO A 190 -50.01 -11.27 -20.35
CA PRO A 190 -48.65 -11.60 -20.77
C PRO A 190 -47.69 -11.83 -19.59
N LEU A 191 -47.90 -11.15 -18.45
CA LEU A 191 -47.13 -11.39 -17.23
C LEU A 191 -47.44 -12.77 -16.64
N SER A 192 -48.71 -13.19 -16.61
CA SER A 192 -49.10 -14.53 -16.16
C SER A 192 -48.45 -15.62 -17.00
N VAL A 193 -48.51 -15.49 -18.33
CA VAL A 193 -47.90 -16.45 -19.26
C VAL A 193 -46.38 -16.56 -19.04
N GLN A 194 -45.69 -15.44 -18.81
CA GLN A 194 -44.26 -15.44 -18.51
C GLN A 194 -43.95 -16.14 -17.18
N LEU A 195 -44.73 -15.86 -16.12
CA LEU A 195 -44.56 -16.51 -14.83
C LEU A 195 -44.84 -18.02 -14.89
N ASP A 196 -45.89 -18.42 -15.62
CA ASP A 196 -46.22 -19.83 -15.84
C ASP A 196 -45.11 -20.55 -16.60
N THR A 197 -44.51 -19.90 -17.61
CA THR A 197 -43.36 -20.46 -18.35
C THR A 197 -42.18 -20.72 -17.40
N VAL A 198 -41.81 -19.73 -16.58
CA VAL A 198 -40.72 -19.87 -15.61
C VAL A 198 -41.03 -20.95 -14.57
N GLN A 199 -42.28 -21.02 -14.10
CA GLN A 199 -42.71 -22.04 -13.14
C GLN A 199 -42.63 -23.45 -13.75
N CYS A 200 -43.09 -23.63 -14.99
CA CYS A 200 -42.96 -24.88 -15.72
C CYS A 200 -41.51 -25.31 -15.93
N GLU A 201 -40.59 -24.38 -16.22
CA GLU A 201 -39.17 -24.66 -16.34
C GLU A 201 -38.54 -25.12 -15.00
N LEU A 202 -38.97 -24.51 -13.88
CA LEU A 202 -38.51 -24.87 -12.54
C LEU A 202 -39.08 -26.21 -12.04
N ASP A 203 -40.33 -26.50 -12.39
CA ASP A 203 -41.03 -27.73 -12.03
C ASP A 203 -40.76 -28.88 -13.01
N ALA A 204 -40.13 -28.61 -14.15
CA ALA A 204 -39.73 -29.62 -15.13
C ALA A 204 -38.98 -30.76 -14.41
N PRO A 205 -39.56 -31.98 -14.38
CA PRO A 205 -39.24 -33.02 -13.40
C PRO A 205 -37.85 -33.67 -13.52
N THR A 206 -36.89 -33.09 -14.24
CA THR A 206 -35.61 -33.75 -14.54
C THR A 206 -34.39 -32.84 -14.73
N GLN A 207 -34.49 -31.50 -14.73
CA GLN A 207 -33.31 -30.68 -15.09
C GLN A 207 -32.59 -30.01 -13.92
N ALA A 208 -33.28 -29.30 -13.02
CA ALA A 208 -32.58 -28.54 -11.97
C ALA A 208 -32.38 -29.34 -10.68
N LYS A 209 -33.46 -29.89 -10.13
CA LYS A 209 -33.46 -30.60 -8.83
C LYS A 209 -32.63 -31.89 -8.86
N ASP A 210 -32.70 -32.65 -9.95
CA ASP A 210 -31.94 -33.89 -10.07
C ASP A 210 -30.46 -33.64 -10.36
N ARG A 211 -30.11 -32.63 -11.18
CA ARG A 211 -28.72 -32.19 -11.33
C ARG A 211 -28.12 -31.68 -10.02
N LEU A 212 -28.91 -30.98 -9.20
CA LEU A 212 -28.48 -30.56 -7.86
C LEU A 212 -28.26 -31.74 -6.92
N ARG A 213 -29.16 -32.73 -6.93
CA ARG A 213 -29.00 -33.95 -6.12
C ARG A 213 -27.77 -34.74 -6.54
N GLU A 214 -27.55 -34.87 -7.85
CA GLU A 214 -26.39 -35.54 -8.41
C GLU A 214 -25.09 -34.80 -8.03
N ALA A 215 -25.04 -33.47 -8.19
CA ALA A 215 -23.89 -32.68 -7.78
C ALA A 215 -23.62 -32.79 -6.26
N MET A 216 -24.66 -32.74 -5.42
CA MET A 216 -24.53 -32.95 -3.98
C MET A 216 -24.04 -34.37 -3.65
N PHE A 217 -24.50 -35.38 -4.39
CA PHE A 217 -24.04 -36.76 -4.23
C PHE A 217 -22.56 -36.90 -4.62
N GLN A 218 -22.15 -36.33 -5.74
CA GLN A 218 -20.76 -36.32 -6.21
C GLN A 218 -19.81 -35.61 -5.21
N ILE A 219 -20.20 -34.45 -4.69
CA ILE A 219 -19.41 -33.74 -3.66
C ILE A 219 -19.25 -34.60 -2.40
N ARG A 220 -20.34 -35.25 -1.94
CA ARG A 220 -20.27 -36.15 -0.77
C ARG A 220 -19.37 -37.35 -1.02
N MET A 221 -19.42 -37.92 -2.22
CA MET A 221 -18.54 -39.02 -2.61
C MET A 221 -17.08 -38.55 -2.63
N GLN A 222 -16.76 -37.44 -3.32
CA GLN A 222 -15.41 -36.88 -3.38
C GLN A 222 -14.83 -36.57 -2.00
N ASN A 223 -15.59 -35.91 -1.12
CA ASN A 223 -15.15 -35.62 0.25
C ASN A 223 -14.85 -36.88 1.09
N HIS A 224 -15.43 -38.04 0.72
CA HIS A 224 -15.12 -39.31 1.37
C HIS A 224 -13.80 -39.94 0.85
N PHE A 225 -13.37 -39.56 -0.36
CA PHE A 225 -12.13 -40.03 -0.98
C PHE A 225 -10.95 -39.07 -0.81
N GLU A 226 -11.18 -37.80 -0.45
CA GLU A 226 -10.13 -36.80 -0.20
C GLU A 226 -9.50 -36.93 1.19
N HIS A 227 -8.77 -38.01 1.39
CA HIS A 227 -7.60 -38.05 2.28
C HIS A 227 -6.37 -38.40 1.44
N GLN A 228 -6.08 -37.56 0.43
CA GLN A 228 -4.76 -37.53 -0.17
C GLN A 228 -3.95 -36.46 0.58
N TYR A 229 -2.88 -36.91 1.21
CA TYR A 229 -1.89 -36.08 1.88
C TYR A 229 -1.25 -35.18 0.81
N ILE A 230 -1.71 -33.94 0.68
CA ILE A 230 -1.01 -32.96 -0.15
C ILE A 230 0.20 -32.50 0.67
N ASP A 231 1.39 -32.70 0.11
CA ASP A 231 2.64 -32.29 0.73
C ASP A 231 2.66 -30.75 0.89
N ALA A 232 2.82 -30.30 2.13
CA ALA A 232 2.77 -28.88 2.48
C ALA A 232 3.92 -28.09 1.84
N GLU A 233 5.08 -28.73 1.63
CA GLU A 233 6.24 -28.09 0.99
C GLU A 233 5.98 -27.80 -0.49
N LEU A 234 5.41 -28.78 -1.22
CA LEU A 234 5.05 -28.62 -2.63
C LEU A 234 3.99 -27.52 -2.82
N LEU A 235 3.03 -27.41 -1.90
CA LEU A 235 1.98 -26.40 -1.96
C LEU A 235 2.56 -24.99 -1.72
N GLN A 236 3.54 -24.87 -0.84
CA GLN A 236 4.25 -23.60 -0.59
C GLN A 236 5.10 -23.17 -1.80
N GLU A 237 5.77 -24.10 -2.48
CA GLU A 237 6.53 -23.85 -3.70
C GLU A 237 5.61 -23.39 -4.85
N ILE A 238 4.47 -24.05 -5.04
CA ILE A 238 3.46 -23.65 -6.04
C ILE A 238 2.92 -22.25 -5.74
N MET A 239 2.64 -21.94 -4.47
CA MET A 239 2.16 -20.61 -4.09
C MET A 239 3.19 -19.52 -4.40
N GLN A 240 4.48 -19.76 -4.15
CA GLN A 240 5.55 -18.80 -4.49
C GLN A 240 5.66 -18.52 -6.00
N HIS A 241 5.29 -19.48 -6.86
CA HIS A 241 5.34 -19.30 -8.32
C HIS A 241 4.08 -18.67 -8.92
N LEU A 242 3.02 -18.50 -8.14
CA LEU A 242 1.75 -17.89 -8.57
C LEU A 242 1.61 -16.41 -8.17
N GLU A 243 2.49 -15.89 -7.32
CA GLU A 243 2.64 -14.46 -7.00
C GLU A 243 3.45 -13.71 -8.08
#